data_AF-A0A7C6A8Q2-F1
#
_entry.id   AF-A0A7C6A8Q2-F1
#
_cell.length_a   1.000
_cell.length_b   1.000
_cell.length_c   1.000
_cell.angle_alpha   90.00
_cell.angle_beta   90.00
_cell.angle_gamma   90.00
#
_symmetry.space_group_name_H-M   'P 1'
#
loop_
_entity.id
_entity.type
_entity.pdbx_description
1 polymer ?
#
loop_
_entity_poly.entity_id
_entity_poly.type
_entity_poly.pdbx_seq_one_letter_code
_entity_poly.pdbx_strand_id
1 'polypeptide(L)'
;MLMNNSLRTEIGKLLRKVRENCGLSQTEVAKRIGLSAKTGHAYISRLESGKVKNPLLLITLLYLRACGASWVEFFKELDAIDFKLRHEKVMVQLSTPPTKRKIERDAMRYEVGIEMPSKEKEIDFTRLKRQIKDKVTVLLVKNQIGDDQINSYENFALEYFDFLAKLNKAGMKMVTEKYQRAGLKFHLLFKIKKIINSVLRGEIKRLEAKKPLPTEKQERMAIGFTKYRITIEKLEAEAHKILCDLGVPPPWFSSYKAFVRQLFKVLKKYYGRDQELLNKNLLEIIERWKKEGLKEEILLKLKDKIVSVFGIMKLRGEI
;
A
#
# COMPACT_ATOMS: atom_id res chain seq x y z
N MET A 1 -10.93 -2.68 -11.84
CA MET A 1 -9.90 -1.74 -12.32
C MET A 1 -9.79 -1.93 -13.83
N LEU A 2 -10.14 -0.92 -14.64
CA LEU A 2 -10.09 -1.07 -16.10
C LEU A 2 -8.63 -0.98 -16.56
N MET A 3 -8.10 -2.02 -17.21
CA MET A 3 -6.78 -1.94 -17.84
C MET A 3 -6.78 -0.87 -18.93
N ASN A 4 -5.77 0.00 -18.92
CA ASN A 4 -5.53 0.98 -19.98
C ASN A 4 -5.38 0.26 -21.34
N ASN A 5 -5.96 0.82 -22.41
CA ASN A 5 -5.86 0.30 -23.78
C ASN A 5 -4.40 0.05 -24.20
N SER A 6 -3.48 0.91 -23.75
CA SER A 6 -2.04 0.77 -24.03
C SER A 6 -1.46 -0.53 -23.46
N LEU A 7 -1.70 -0.81 -22.17
CA LEU A 7 -1.17 -2.00 -21.50
C LEU A 7 -1.69 -3.29 -22.12
N ARG A 8 -2.97 -3.33 -22.52
CA ARG A 8 -3.56 -4.50 -23.19
C ARG A 8 -2.89 -4.81 -24.52
N THR A 9 -2.55 -3.77 -25.27
CA THR A 9 -1.87 -3.91 -26.57
C THR A 9 -0.46 -4.48 -26.36
N GLU A 10 0.25 -4.02 -25.34
CA GLU A 10 1.58 -4.53 -25.02
C GLU A 10 1.56 -5.97 -24.49
N ILE A 11 0.59 -6.34 -23.65
CA ILE A 11 0.37 -7.75 -23.25
C ILE A 11 0.17 -8.63 -24.49
N GLY A 12 -0.66 -8.19 -25.43
CA GLY A 12 -0.91 -8.92 -26.68
C GLY A 12 0.36 -9.12 -27.53
N LYS A 13 1.17 -8.05 -27.69
CA LYS A 13 2.47 -8.11 -28.39
C LYS A 13 3.44 -9.07 -27.69
N LEU A 14 3.49 -9.04 -26.36
CA LEU A 14 4.37 -9.91 -25.59
C LEU A 14 3.97 -11.40 -25.73
N LEU A 15 2.66 -11.71 -25.69
CA LEU A 15 2.16 -13.06 -25.96
C LEU A 15 2.51 -13.53 -27.36
N ARG A 16 2.34 -12.67 -28.38
CA ARG A 16 2.73 -12.96 -29.76
C ARG A 16 4.22 -13.31 -29.86
N LYS A 17 5.09 -12.48 -29.28
CA LYS A 17 6.55 -12.71 -29.25
C LYS A 17 6.89 -14.05 -28.61
N VAL A 18 6.26 -14.38 -27.48
CA VAL A 18 6.41 -15.69 -26.83
C VAL A 18 6.03 -16.83 -27.76
N ARG A 19 4.87 -16.77 -28.42
CA ARG A 19 4.44 -17.80 -29.37
C ARG A 19 5.39 -17.97 -30.55
N GLU A 20 5.83 -16.85 -31.13
CA GLU A 20 6.74 -16.84 -32.28
C GLU A 20 8.10 -17.42 -31.94
N ASN A 21 8.65 -17.10 -30.77
CA ASN A 21 9.90 -17.69 -30.26
C ASN A 21 9.81 -19.21 -30.09
N CYS A 22 8.60 -19.73 -29.85
CA CYS A 22 8.34 -21.16 -29.71
C CYS A 22 7.93 -21.83 -31.02
N GLY A 23 7.89 -21.09 -32.14
CA GLY A 23 7.56 -21.62 -33.46
C GLY A 23 6.11 -22.10 -33.61
N LEU A 24 5.18 -21.65 -32.74
CA LEU A 24 3.80 -22.12 -32.77
C LEU A 24 2.90 -21.20 -33.60
N SER A 25 1.93 -21.79 -34.33
CA SER A 25 0.86 -21.02 -34.98
C SER A 25 -0.23 -20.65 -33.96
N GLN A 26 -1.05 -19.64 -34.28
CA GLN A 26 -2.19 -19.26 -33.43
C GLN A 26 -3.20 -20.42 -33.28
N THR A 27 -3.39 -21.20 -34.34
CA THR A 27 -4.24 -22.40 -34.34
C THR A 27 -3.70 -23.48 -33.41
N GLU A 28 -2.39 -23.69 -33.41
CA GLU A 28 -1.74 -24.69 -32.56
C GLU A 28 -1.84 -24.32 -31.07
N VAL A 29 -1.59 -23.04 -30.73
CA VAL A 29 -1.79 -22.56 -29.35
C VAL A 29 -3.25 -22.72 -28.93
N ALA A 30 -4.20 -22.34 -29.77
CA ALA A 30 -5.64 -22.49 -29.50
C ALA A 30 -6.02 -23.94 -29.19
N LYS A 31 -5.53 -24.89 -30.01
CA LYS A 31 -5.75 -26.33 -29.81
C LYS A 31 -5.17 -26.81 -28.48
N ARG A 32 -3.94 -26.41 -28.14
CA ARG A 32 -3.26 -26.82 -26.89
C ARG A 32 -3.94 -26.32 -25.63
N ILE A 33 -4.58 -25.15 -25.67
CA ILE A 33 -5.30 -24.60 -24.52
C ILE A 33 -6.79 -25.02 -24.48
N GLY A 34 -7.21 -25.93 -25.37
CA GLY A 34 -8.56 -26.49 -25.38
C GLY A 34 -9.63 -25.59 -26.02
N LEU A 35 -9.25 -24.63 -26.86
CA LEU A 35 -10.22 -23.86 -27.64
C LEU A 35 -10.64 -24.60 -28.91
N SER A 36 -11.88 -24.40 -29.34
CA SER A 36 -12.40 -25.03 -30.56
C SER A 36 -11.62 -24.61 -31.81
N ALA A 37 -11.47 -25.51 -32.78
CA ALA A 37 -10.77 -25.21 -34.03
C ALA A 37 -11.40 -24.05 -34.82
N LYS A 38 -12.74 -23.90 -34.75
CA LYS A 38 -13.48 -22.86 -35.50
C LYS A 38 -13.30 -21.46 -34.91
N THR A 39 -13.26 -21.32 -33.58
CA THR A 39 -13.24 -20.01 -32.91
C THR A 39 -11.92 -19.67 -32.23
N GLY A 40 -11.08 -20.67 -31.97
CA GLY A 40 -9.85 -20.54 -31.20
C GLY A 40 -8.82 -19.63 -31.88
N HIS A 41 -8.60 -19.80 -33.19
CA HIS A 41 -7.68 -18.94 -33.95
C HIS A 41 -8.07 -17.45 -33.85
N ALA A 42 -9.35 -17.14 -34.08
CA ALA A 42 -9.85 -15.76 -34.00
C ALA A 42 -9.71 -15.18 -32.58
N TYR A 43 -9.93 -16.00 -31.55
CA TYR A 43 -9.74 -15.58 -30.16
C TYR A 43 -8.27 -15.27 -29.85
N ILE A 44 -7.33 -16.15 -30.23
CA ILE A 44 -5.89 -15.94 -30.06
C ILE A 44 -5.42 -14.68 -30.81
N SER A 45 -5.87 -14.49 -32.05
CA SER A 45 -5.56 -13.28 -32.82
C SER A 45 -6.06 -11.99 -32.13
N ARG A 46 -7.28 -12.02 -31.55
CA ARG A 46 -7.81 -10.90 -30.76
C ARG A 46 -7.06 -10.68 -29.46
N LEU A 47 -6.59 -11.75 -28.82
CA LEU A 47 -5.78 -11.68 -27.59
C LEU A 47 -4.44 -11.02 -27.88
N GLU A 48 -3.72 -11.48 -28.91
CA GLU A 48 -2.42 -10.94 -29.33
C GLU A 48 -2.48 -9.51 -29.86
N SER A 49 -3.64 -9.07 -30.34
CA SER A 49 -3.86 -7.68 -30.76
C SER A 49 -4.39 -6.77 -29.65
N GLY A 50 -4.54 -7.28 -28.41
CA GLY A 50 -5.08 -6.51 -27.28
C GLY A 50 -6.56 -6.14 -27.39
N LYS A 51 -7.30 -6.76 -28.32
CA LYS A 51 -8.73 -6.51 -28.58
C LYS A 51 -9.66 -7.25 -27.63
N VAL A 52 -9.15 -8.23 -26.85
CA VAL A 52 -9.92 -8.90 -25.79
C VAL A 52 -9.96 -8.00 -24.55
N LYS A 53 -11.16 -7.55 -24.18
CA LYS A 53 -11.36 -6.76 -22.96
C LYS A 53 -11.22 -7.68 -21.75
N ASN A 54 -10.20 -7.46 -20.92
CA ASN A 54 -9.93 -8.20 -19.68
C ASN A 54 -9.80 -9.72 -19.92
N PRO A 55 -8.72 -10.19 -20.57
CA PRO A 55 -8.49 -11.63 -20.70
C PRO A 55 -8.41 -12.26 -19.30
N LEU A 56 -9.05 -13.42 -19.13
CA LEU A 56 -8.97 -14.17 -17.89
C LEU A 56 -7.51 -14.59 -17.66
N LEU A 57 -7.00 -14.39 -16.44
CA LEU A 57 -5.63 -14.77 -16.08
C LEU A 57 -5.34 -16.23 -16.41
N LEU A 58 -6.32 -17.11 -16.20
CA LEU A 58 -6.22 -18.53 -16.55
C LEU A 58 -5.87 -18.76 -18.03
N ILE A 59 -6.46 -17.99 -18.95
CA ILE A 59 -6.18 -18.12 -20.39
C ILE A 59 -4.76 -17.69 -20.71
N THR A 60 -4.26 -16.62 -20.09
CA THR A 60 -2.87 -16.18 -20.21
C THR A 60 -1.91 -17.25 -19.70
N LEU A 61 -2.20 -17.86 -18.54
CA LEU A 61 -1.36 -18.93 -17.97
C LEU A 61 -1.35 -20.18 -18.85
N LEU A 62 -2.51 -20.60 -19.37
CA LEU A 62 -2.59 -21.73 -20.31
C LEU A 62 -1.84 -21.44 -21.61
N TYR A 63 -1.92 -20.20 -22.13
CA TYR A 63 -1.17 -19.77 -23.31
C TYR A 63 0.34 -19.91 -23.08
N LEU A 64 0.86 -19.38 -21.96
CA LEU A 64 2.28 -19.45 -21.62
C LEU A 64 2.72 -20.91 -21.45
N ARG A 65 1.91 -21.73 -20.78
CA ARG A 65 2.15 -23.18 -20.65
C ARG A 65 2.22 -23.87 -22.01
N ALA A 66 1.30 -23.56 -22.94
CA ALA A 66 1.29 -24.15 -24.28
C ALA A 66 2.54 -23.81 -25.10
N CYS A 67 3.14 -22.65 -24.82
CA CYS A 67 4.41 -22.20 -25.41
C CYS A 67 5.65 -22.67 -24.62
N GLY A 68 5.49 -23.29 -23.44
CA GLY A 68 6.63 -23.64 -22.59
C GLY A 68 7.36 -22.42 -22.01
N ALA A 69 6.70 -21.27 -21.93
CA ALA A 69 7.30 -20.03 -21.44
C ALA A 69 7.23 -19.92 -19.91
N SER A 70 8.30 -19.39 -19.31
CA SER A 70 8.32 -19.07 -17.88
C SER A 70 7.42 -17.88 -17.56
N TRP A 71 6.59 -18.05 -16.56
CA TRP A 71 5.59 -17.08 -16.14
C TRP A 71 6.31 -15.94 -15.40
N VAL A 72 7.38 -16.26 -14.67
CA VAL A 72 8.24 -15.29 -13.98
C VAL A 72 8.87 -14.32 -14.98
N GLU A 73 9.47 -14.82 -16.07
CA GLU A 73 10.09 -13.95 -17.07
C GLU A 73 9.05 -13.13 -17.84
N PHE A 74 7.89 -13.72 -18.17
CA PHE A 74 6.80 -12.98 -18.81
C PHE A 74 6.30 -11.81 -17.94
N PHE A 75 6.04 -12.04 -16.65
CA PHE A 75 5.55 -10.98 -15.76
C PHE A 75 6.63 -9.93 -15.45
N LYS A 76 7.90 -10.32 -15.42
CA LYS A 76 9.01 -9.37 -15.29
C LYS A 76 9.10 -8.42 -16.50
N GLU A 77 8.96 -8.93 -17.73
CA GLU A 77 8.87 -8.08 -18.94
C GLU A 77 7.63 -7.19 -18.89
N LEU A 78 6.48 -7.74 -18.47
CA LEU A 78 5.23 -6.99 -18.36
C LEU A 78 5.33 -5.85 -17.33
N ASP A 79 5.92 -6.10 -16.16
CA ASP A 79 6.13 -5.09 -15.12
C ASP A 79 7.04 -3.97 -15.60
N ALA A 80 8.08 -4.28 -16.37
CA ALA A 80 8.96 -3.28 -16.98
C ALA A 80 8.19 -2.39 -17.98
N ILE A 81 7.32 -2.99 -18.80
CA ILE A 81 6.45 -2.26 -19.74
C ILE A 81 5.44 -1.38 -18.99
N ASP A 82 4.74 -1.91 -18.00
CA ASP A 82 3.76 -1.15 -17.22
C ASP A 82 4.43 0.00 -16.46
N PHE A 83 5.62 -0.23 -15.91
CA PHE A 83 6.44 0.83 -15.33
C PHE A 83 6.77 1.92 -16.36
N LYS A 84 7.24 1.55 -17.56
CA LYS A 84 7.55 2.51 -18.63
C LYS A 84 6.32 3.32 -19.06
N LEU A 85 5.18 2.67 -19.26
CA LEU A 85 3.92 3.33 -19.65
C LEU A 85 3.40 4.28 -18.57
N ARG A 86 3.47 3.87 -17.29
CA ARG A 86 3.13 4.76 -16.18
C ARG A 86 4.09 5.94 -16.10
N HIS A 87 5.39 5.69 -16.29
CA HIS A 87 6.40 6.74 -16.30
C HIS A 87 6.19 7.73 -17.46
N GLU A 88 5.95 7.27 -18.69
CA GLU A 88 5.67 8.11 -19.85
C GLU A 88 4.40 8.94 -19.66
N LYS A 89 3.31 8.33 -19.17
CA LYS A 89 2.07 9.06 -18.87
C LYS A 89 2.29 10.16 -17.82
N VAL A 90 3.08 9.86 -16.80
CA VAL A 90 3.49 10.84 -15.79
C VAL A 90 4.33 11.95 -16.46
N MET A 91 5.32 11.61 -17.29
CA MET A 91 6.17 12.59 -17.97
C MET A 91 5.40 13.52 -18.92
N VAL A 92 4.40 13.00 -19.66
CA VAL A 92 3.53 13.80 -20.55
C VAL A 92 2.63 14.75 -19.75
N GLN A 93 2.22 14.37 -18.54
CA GLN A 93 1.41 15.23 -17.64
C GLN A 93 2.23 16.28 -16.89
N LEU A 94 3.57 16.24 -16.94
CA LEU A 94 4.49 17.05 -16.13
C LEU A 94 5.01 18.32 -16.83
N SER A 95 4.21 19.07 -17.62
CA SER A 95 4.64 20.31 -18.30
C SER A 95 5.11 21.45 -17.38
N THR A 96 5.12 21.30 -16.06
CA THR A 96 5.60 22.28 -15.07
C THR A 96 7.08 22.09 -14.70
N PRO A 97 7.81 23.15 -14.27
CA PRO A 97 9.29 23.15 -14.16
C PRO A 97 9.89 22.17 -13.13
N PRO A 98 11.14 21.71 -13.34
CA PRO A 98 11.77 20.56 -12.64
C PRO A 98 11.83 20.65 -11.11
N THR A 99 11.90 21.86 -10.55
CA THR A 99 11.98 22.11 -9.11
C THR A 99 10.66 21.82 -8.38
N LYS A 100 9.51 22.11 -8.99
CA LYS A 100 8.18 21.71 -8.45
C LYS A 100 7.99 20.18 -8.52
N ARG A 101 8.53 19.53 -9.58
CA ARG A 101 8.41 18.08 -9.82
C ARG A 101 9.06 17.19 -8.77
N LYS A 102 10.14 17.64 -8.10
CA LYS A 102 10.81 16.85 -7.06
C LYS A 102 10.04 16.90 -5.75
N ILE A 103 9.53 18.08 -5.40
CA ILE A 103 8.72 18.33 -4.21
C ILE A 103 7.38 17.56 -4.30
N GLU A 104 6.70 17.56 -5.45
CA GLU A 104 5.43 16.81 -5.63
C GLU A 104 5.61 15.29 -5.61
N ARG A 105 6.68 14.74 -6.21
CA ARG A 105 6.98 13.29 -6.14
C ARG A 105 7.31 12.85 -4.72
N ASP A 106 8.01 13.71 -3.98
CA ASP A 106 8.37 13.50 -2.59
C ASP A 106 7.15 13.66 -1.67
N ALA A 107 6.21 14.56 -1.99
CA ALA A 107 4.90 14.67 -1.36
C ALA A 107 4.04 13.42 -1.59
N MET A 108 3.94 12.90 -2.82
CA MET A 108 3.20 11.67 -3.12
C MET A 108 3.81 10.43 -2.43
N ARG A 109 5.14 10.32 -2.35
CA ARG A 109 5.79 9.25 -1.57
C ARG A 109 5.50 9.36 -0.07
N TYR A 110 5.27 10.58 0.43
CA TYR A 110 4.86 10.85 1.81
C TYR A 110 3.38 10.53 2.07
N GLU A 111 2.50 10.81 1.10
CA GLU A 111 1.09 10.38 1.15
C GLU A 111 0.95 8.86 1.20
N VAL A 112 1.85 8.12 0.53
CA VAL A 112 1.86 6.64 0.53
C VAL A 112 2.57 6.03 1.75
N GLY A 113 3.42 6.79 2.47
CA GLY A 113 4.43 6.19 3.37
C GLY A 113 4.57 6.78 4.77
N ILE A 114 3.87 7.84 5.15
CA ILE A 114 3.86 8.30 6.56
C ILE A 114 2.46 8.14 7.14
N GLU A 115 2.19 6.92 7.57
CA GLU A 115 1.20 6.70 8.61
C GLU A 115 1.79 7.25 9.91
N MET A 116 1.41 8.48 10.28
CA MET A 116 1.49 8.83 11.69
C MET A 116 0.62 7.82 12.44
N PRO A 117 1.10 7.19 13.52
CA PRO A 117 0.21 6.45 14.40
C PRO A 117 -0.86 7.45 14.84
N SER A 118 -2.07 7.32 14.29
CA SER A 118 -3.20 8.04 14.83
C SER A 118 -3.29 7.55 16.26
N LYS A 119 -3.08 8.45 17.23
CA LYS A 119 -3.40 8.16 18.64
C LYS A 119 -4.71 7.38 18.63
N GLU A 120 -4.68 6.15 19.13
CA GLU A 120 -5.84 5.27 19.12
C GLU A 120 -7.01 6.08 19.65
N LYS A 121 -7.92 6.46 18.75
CA LYS A 121 -9.07 7.24 19.13
C LYS A 121 -10.03 6.23 19.73
N GLU A 122 -10.13 6.27 21.05
CA GLU A 122 -11.10 5.45 21.77
C GLU A 122 -12.51 5.74 21.23
N ILE A 123 -13.24 4.66 20.94
CA ILE A 123 -14.61 4.78 20.45
C ILE A 123 -15.49 5.21 21.62
N ASP A 124 -16.05 6.41 21.53
CA ASP A 124 -17.05 6.89 22.49
C ASP A 124 -18.38 6.13 22.30
N PHE A 125 -18.48 4.97 22.95
CA PHE A 125 -19.66 4.10 22.91
C PHE A 125 -20.90 4.79 23.50
N THR A 126 -20.75 5.66 24.50
CA THR A 126 -21.85 6.40 25.14
C THR A 126 -22.54 7.30 24.12
N ARG A 127 -21.77 8.04 23.32
CA ARG A 127 -22.32 8.86 22.24
C ARG A 127 -23.00 8.02 21.16
N LEU A 128 -22.43 6.87 20.78
CA LEU A 128 -23.05 6.00 19.77
C LEU A 128 -24.38 5.42 20.23
N LYS A 129 -24.47 4.98 21.49
CA LYS A 129 -25.71 4.50 22.10
C LYS A 129 -26.81 5.57 22.04
N ARG A 130 -26.48 6.83 22.35
CA ARG A 130 -27.42 7.96 22.22
C ARG A 130 -27.91 8.14 20.78
N GLN A 131 -26.99 8.19 19.82
CA GLN A 131 -27.36 8.33 18.40
C GLN A 131 -28.21 7.17 17.87
N ILE A 132 -27.95 5.94 18.33
CA ILE A 132 -28.76 4.77 17.99
C ILE A 132 -30.15 4.93 18.58
N LYS A 133 -30.26 5.27 19.87
CA LYS A 133 -31.55 5.48 20.55
C LYS A 133 -32.38 6.52 19.80
N ASP A 134 -31.85 7.72 19.55
CA ASP A 134 -32.56 8.80 18.86
C ASP A 134 -33.11 8.35 17.48
N LYS A 135 -32.28 7.66 16.68
CA LYS A 135 -32.68 7.15 15.36
C LYS A 135 -33.72 6.02 15.44
N VAL A 136 -33.64 5.18 16.48
CA VAL A 136 -34.61 4.11 16.72
C VAL A 136 -35.95 4.70 17.16
N THR A 137 -35.97 5.67 18.08
CA THR A 137 -37.20 6.37 18.50
C THR A 137 -37.92 6.99 17.30
N VAL A 138 -37.20 7.72 16.42
CA VAL A 138 -37.76 8.28 15.18
C VAL A 138 -38.35 7.20 14.26
N LEU A 139 -37.68 6.05 14.12
CA LEU A 139 -38.19 4.92 13.36
C LEU A 139 -39.49 4.38 13.97
N LEU A 140 -39.55 4.23 15.30
CA LEU A 140 -40.69 3.62 15.99
C LEU A 140 -41.93 4.53 15.95
N VAL A 141 -41.77 5.83 16.18
CA VAL A 141 -42.84 6.84 16.04
C VAL A 141 -43.42 6.80 14.62
N LYS A 142 -42.55 6.73 13.60
CA LYS A 142 -42.99 6.64 12.19
C LYS A 142 -43.82 5.37 11.89
N ASN A 143 -43.64 4.30 12.67
CA ASN A 143 -44.40 3.04 12.51
C ASN A 143 -45.53 2.91 13.55
N GLN A 144 -45.90 4.00 14.24
CA GLN A 144 -47.01 4.05 15.21
C GLN A 144 -46.91 2.96 16.28
N ILE A 145 -45.71 2.73 16.79
CA ILE A 145 -45.48 1.79 17.90
C ILE A 145 -45.86 2.47 19.21
N GLY A 146 -46.71 1.83 20.01
CA GLY A 146 -47.15 2.36 21.30
C GLY A 146 -45.99 2.50 22.29
N ASP A 147 -46.09 3.48 23.20
CA ASP A 147 -45.02 3.89 24.11
C ASP A 147 -44.48 2.73 24.96
N ASP A 148 -45.36 1.81 25.38
CA ASP A 148 -44.99 0.61 26.15
C ASP A 148 -44.01 -0.30 25.39
N GLN A 149 -44.15 -0.39 24.07
CA GLN A 149 -43.27 -1.20 23.23
C GLN A 149 -41.99 -0.47 22.82
N ILE A 150 -41.98 0.87 22.82
CA ILE A 150 -40.80 1.67 22.44
C ILE A 150 -39.60 1.30 23.30
N ASN A 151 -39.80 1.23 24.63
CA ASN A 151 -38.74 0.86 25.57
C ASN A 151 -38.12 -0.50 25.26
N SER A 152 -38.92 -1.47 24.80
CA SER A 152 -38.44 -2.80 24.45
C SER A 152 -37.59 -2.81 23.16
N TYR A 153 -37.96 -2.02 22.15
CA TYR A 153 -37.15 -1.87 20.94
C TYR A 153 -35.85 -1.09 21.20
N GLU A 154 -35.88 -0.10 22.07
CA GLU A 154 -34.67 0.63 22.49
C GLU A 154 -33.71 -0.30 23.25
N ASN A 155 -34.23 -1.09 24.21
CA ASN A 155 -33.42 -2.08 24.93
C ASN A 155 -32.84 -3.13 23.98
N PHE A 156 -33.62 -3.62 23.01
CA PHE A 156 -33.10 -4.48 21.94
C PHE A 156 -31.94 -3.83 21.18
N ALA A 157 -32.07 -2.54 20.82
CA ALA A 157 -31.04 -1.85 20.06
C ALA A 157 -29.73 -1.71 20.85
N LEU A 158 -29.82 -1.39 22.15
CA LEU A 158 -28.67 -1.25 23.04
C LEU A 158 -27.99 -2.60 23.34
N GLU A 159 -28.77 -3.64 23.68
CA GLU A 159 -28.24 -5.00 23.89
C GLU A 159 -27.56 -5.52 22.62
N TYR A 160 -28.20 -5.36 21.46
CA TYR A 160 -27.64 -5.81 20.18
C TYR A 160 -26.34 -5.07 19.85
N PHE A 161 -26.28 -3.76 20.11
CA PHE A 161 -25.07 -2.95 19.95
C PHE A 161 -23.94 -3.44 20.86
N ASP A 162 -24.22 -3.77 22.13
CA ASP A 162 -23.21 -4.27 23.07
C ASP A 162 -22.61 -5.61 22.64
N PHE A 163 -23.43 -6.53 22.11
CA PHE A 163 -22.92 -7.78 21.53
C PHE A 163 -22.12 -7.56 20.25
N LEU A 164 -22.54 -6.61 19.41
CA LEU A 164 -21.82 -6.26 18.18
C LEU A 164 -20.46 -5.62 18.49
N ALA A 165 -20.39 -4.75 19.49
CA ALA A 165 -19.14 -4.14 19.97
C ALA A 165 -18.15 -5.19 20.50
N LYS A 166 -18.65 -6.26 21.13
CA LYS A 166 -17.85 -7.41 21.59
C LYS A 166 -17.61 -8.48 20.51
N LEU A 167 -18.05 -8.26 19.27
CA LEU A 167 -18.00 -9.22 18.15
C LEU A 167 -18.64 -10.59 18.46
N ASN A 168 -19.58 -10.64 19.41
CA ASN A 168 -20.20 -11.89 19.84
C ASN A 168 -21.43 -12.23 18.96
N LYS A 169 -21.19 -13.03 17.92
CA LYS A 169 -22.22 -13.46 16.97
C LYS A 169 -23.35 -14.29 17.60
N ALA A 170 -23.02 -15.15 18.55
CA ALA A 170 -24.02 -15.97 19.25
C ALA A 170 -24.96 -15.10 20.09
N GLY A 171 -24.41 -14.13 20.82
CA GLY A 171 -25.19 -13.17 21.60
C GLY A 171 -26.14 -12.33 20.75
N MET A 172 -25.69 -11.87 19.56
CA MET A 172 -26.56 -11.17 18.61
C MET A 172 -27.77 -11.99 18.15
N LYS A 173 -27.58 -13.30 17.93
CA LYS A 173 -28.66 -14.22 17.55
C LYS A 173 -29.62 -14.42 18.73
N MET A 174 -29.09 -14.70 19.92
CA MET A 174 -29.88 -14.87 21.14
C MET A 174 -30.74 -13.65 21.47
N VAL A 175 -30.18 -12.43 21.40
CA VAL A 175 -30.95 -11.20 21.63
C VAL A 175 -32.06 -11.04 20.60
N THR A 176 -31.80 -11.37 19.33
CA THR A 176 -32.84 -11.31 18.30
C THR A 176 -33.99 -12.27 18.62
N GLU A 177 -33.69 -13.51 18.97
CA GLU A 177 -34.70 -14.52 19.31
C GLU A 177 -35.47 -14.18 20.59
N LYS A 178 -34.78 -13.68 21.63
CA LYS A 178 -35.37 -13.20 22.89
C LYS A 178 -36.47 -12.17 22.63
N TYR A 179 -36.14 -11.12 21.89
CA TYR A 179 -37.10 -10.04 21.61
C TYR A 179 -38.17 -10.42 20.59
N GLN A 180 -37.87 -11.34 19.67
CA GLN A 180 -38.89 -11.92 18.78
C GLN A 180 -39.92 -12.74 19.56
N ARG A 181 -39.50 -13.56 20.54
CA ARG A 181 -40.40 -14.30 21.44
C ARG A 181 -41.23 -13.37 22.32
N ALA A 182 -40.71 -12.19 22.67
CA ALA A 182 -41.44 -11.14 23.37
C ALA A 182 -42.45 -10.39 22.48
N GLY A 183 -42.66 -10.81 21.23
CA GLY A 183 -43.68 -10.26 20.33
C GLY A 183 -43.24 -9.07 19.48
N LEU A 184 -41.95 -8.69 19.49
CA LEU A 184 -41.48 -7.59 18.64
C LEU A 184 -41.50 -8.00 17.16
N LYS A 185 -42.00 -7.10 16.31
CA LYS A 185 -42.15 -7.31 14.87
C LYS A 185 -40.78 -7.48 14.22
N PHE A 186 -40.56 -8.65 13.61
CA PHE A 186 -39.28 -9.03 13.00
C PHE A 186 -38.75 -8.00 12.00
N HIS A 187 -39.62 -7.42 11.16
CA HIS A 187 -39.22 -6.43 10.16
C HIS A 187 -38.67 -5.13 10.80
N LEU A 188 -39.16 -4.74 11.99
CA LEU A 188 -38.64 -3.58 12.73
C LEU A 188 -37.30 -3.90 13.37
N LEU A 189 -37.13 -5.07 13.96
CA LEU A 189 -35.82 -5.53 14.47
C LEU A 189 -34.76 -5.47 13.38
N PHE A 190 -35.09 -5.89 12.15
CA PHE A 190 -34.17 -5.81 11.01
C PHE A 190 -33.82 -4.36 10.61
N LYS A 191 -34.80 -3.44 10.61
CA LYS A 191 -34.55 -2.01 10.36
C LYS A 191 -33.65 -1.40 11.45
N ILE A 192 -33.86 -1.75 12.71
CA ILE A 192 -33.01 -1.32 13.83
C ILE A 192 -31.58 -1.82 13.66
N LYS A 193 -31.37 -3.11 13.31
CA LYS A 193 -30.04 -3.65 12.99
C LYS A 193 -29.34 -2.85 11.87
N LYS A 194 -30.08 -2.40 10.85
CA LYS A 194 -29.53 -1.55 9.78
C LYS A 194 -29.11 -0.18 10.31
N ILE A 195 -29.90 0.44 11.19
CA ILE A 195 -29.54 1.71 11.86
C ILE A 195 -28.24 1.56 12.64
N ILE A 196 -28.14 0.52 13.48
CA ILE A 196 -26.95 0.23 14.30
C ILE A 196 -25.70 0.09 13.42
N ASN A 197 -25.79 -0.74 12.37
CA ASN A 197 -24.68 -0.94 11.43
C ASN A 197 -24.31 0.34 10.67
N SER A 198 -25.29 1.17 10.30
CA SER A 198 -25.03 2.44 9.62
C SER A 198 -24.30 3.43 10.53
N VAL A 199 -24.71 3.55 11.80
CA VAL A 199 -24.05 4.40 12.80
C VAL A 199 -22.61 3.94 13.04
N LEU A 200 -22.40 2.64 13.27
CA LEU A 200 -21.07 2.07 13.45
C LEU A 200 -20.16 2.28 12.25
N ARG A 201 -20.63 2.00 11.02
CA ARG A 201 -19.85 2.23 9.81
C ARG A 201 -19.50 3.71 9.62
N GLY A 202 -20.42 4.62 9.95
CA GLY A 202 -20.16 6.05 9.92
C GLY A 202 -19.06 6.47 10.90
N GLU A 203 -19.08 5.90 12.11
CA GLU A 203 -18.04 6.13 13.12
C GLU A 203 -16.70 5.54 12.71
N ILE A 204 -16.66 4.29 12.25
CA ILE A 204 -15.45 3.65 11.69
C ILE A 204 -14.89 4.52 10.56
N LYS A 205 -15.72 4.92 9.59
CA LYS A 205 -15.30 5.80 8.50
C LYS A 205 -14.76 7.14 9.01
N ARG A 206 -15.30 7.70 10.10
CA ARG A 206 -14.83 8.96 10.68
C ARG A 206 -13.49 8.79 11.41
N LEU A 207 -13.28 7.64 12.06
CA LEU A 207 -12.01 7.30 12.70
C LEU A 207 -10.92 7.01 11.65
N GLU A 208 -11.29 6.29 10.59
CA GLU A 208 -10.46 5.99 9.42
C GLU A 208 -10.26 7.18 8.49
N ALA A 209 -11.16 8.18 8.51
CA ALA A 209 -11.04 9.41 7.73
C ALA A 209 -9.83 10.19 8.23
N LYS A 210 -8.68 9.85 7.64
CA LYS A 210 -7.45 10.61 7.73
C LYS A 210 -7.76 11.99 7.17
N LYS A 211 -7.94 13.00 8.04
CA LYS A 211 -8.02 14.38 7.58
C LYS A 211 -6.71 14.64 6.83
N PRO A 212 -6.76 15.09 5.57
CA PRO A 212 -5.54 15.47 4.87
C PRO A 212 -4.81 16.50 5.74
N LEU A 213 -3.49 16.38 5.82
CA LEU A 213 -2.69 17.39 6.50
C LEU A 213 -2.99 18.75 5.85
N PRO A 214 -3.02 19.86 6.62
CA PRO A 214 -3.11 21.19 6.02
C PRO A 214 -2.06 21.33 4.92
N THR A 215 -2.42 21.93 3.77
CA THR A 215 -1.56 22.04 2.58
C THR A 215 -0.18 22.56 2.93
N GLU A 216 -0.11 23.59 3.77
CA GLU A 216 1.15 24.17 4.26
C GLU A 216 2.05 23.15 4.99
N LYS A 217 1.45 22.26 5.81
CA LYS A 217 2.19 21.20 6.48
C LYS A 217 2.67 20.13 5.50
N GLN A 218 1.88 19.81 4.48
CA GLN A 218 2.29 18.90 3.41
C GLN A 218 3.49 19.44 2.65
N GLU A 219 3.47 20.72 2.27
CA GLU A 219 4.57 21.40 1.58
C GLU A 219 5.85 21.41 2.42
N ARG A 220 5.76 21.79 3.70
CA ARG A 220 6.92 21.75 4.62
C ARG A 220 7.50 20.34 4.75
N MET A 221 6.66 19.32 4.85
CA MET A 221 7.10 17.91 4.92
C MET A 221 7.73 17.46 3.60
N ALA A 222 7.15 17.83 2.46
CA ALA A 222 7.68 17.52 1.14
C ALA A 222 9.06 18.14 0.91
N ILE A 223 9.22 19.43 1.26
CA ILE A 223 10.52 20.11 1.21
C ILE A 223 11.54 19.42 2.13
N GLY A 224 11.14 19.11 3.37
CA GLY A 224 12.00 18.41 4.32
C GLY A 224 12.44 17.03 3.82
N PHE A 225 11.52 16.30 3.17
CA PHE A 225 11.83 15.01 2.57
C PHE A 225 12.73 15.13 1.36
N THR A 226 12.46 16.06 0.45
CA THR A 226 13.30 16.29 -0.72
C THR A 226 14.73 16.61 -0.31
N LYS A 227 14.93 17.44 0.71
CA LYS A 227 16.25 17.71 1.29
C LYS A 227 16.88 16.42 1.84
N TYR A 228 16.17 15.69 2.72
CA TYR A 228 16.65 14.41 3.25
C TYR A 228 17.04 13.42 2.14
N ARG A 229 16.22 13.32 1.09
CA ARG A 229 16.40 12.40 -0.03
C ARG A 229 17.62 12.76 -0.87
N ILE A 230 17.83 14.04 -1.17
CA ILE A 230 19.03 14.51 -1.85
C ILE A 230 20.27 14.15 -1.05
N THR A 231 20.26 14.42 0.25
CA THR A 231 21.38 14.14 1.14
C THR A 231 21.70 12.66 1.20
N ILE A 232 20.69 11.81 1.41
CA ILE A 232 20.90 10.36 1.49
C ILE A 232 21.26 9.74 0.14
N GLU A 233 20.72 10.23 -0.97
CA GLU A 233 21.08 9.78 -2.33
C GLU A 233 22.57 10.04 -2.60
N LYS A 234 23.11 11.20 -2.19
CA LYS A 234 24.55 11.50 -2.30
C LYS A 234 25.40 10.53 -1.48
N LEU A 235 25.02 10.28 -0.23
CA LEU A 235 25.74 9.35 0.66
C LEU A 235 25.68 7.91 0.14
N GLU A 236 24.52 7.45 -0.34
CA GLU A 236 24.36 6.13 -0.92
C GLU A 236 25.14 5.96 -2.23
N ALA A 237 25.28 7.03 -3.02
CA ALA A 237 26.09 7.01 -4.24
C ALA A 237 27.58 6.85 -3.91
N GLU A 238 28.08 7.57 -2.90
CA GLU A 238 29.46 7.40 -2.43
C GLU A 238 29.70 6.02 -1.82
N ALA A 239 28.75 5.50 -1.03
CA ALA A 239 28.81 4.14 -0.53
C ALA A 239 28.83 3.11 -1.67
N HIS A 240 28.02 3.32 -2.71
CA HIS A 240 27.96 2.43 -3.86
C HIS A 240 29.29 2.34 -4.60
N LYS A 241 29.99 3.48 -4.80
CA LYS A 241 31.34 3.49 -5.39
C LYS A 241 32.30 2.62 -4.57
N ILE A 242 32.34 2.81 -3.26
CA ILE A 242 33.20 2.01 -2.36
C ILE A 242 32.85 0.52 -2.43
N LEU A 243 31.56 0.17 -2.44
CA LEU A 243 31.14 -1.23 -2.52
C LEU A 243 31.58 -1.88 -3.83
N CYS A 244 31.56 -1.14 -4.94
CA CYS A 244 32.10 -1.61 -6.21
C CYS A 244 33.62 -1.79 -6.14
N ASP A 245 34.35 -0.79 -5.62
CA ASP A 245 35.82 -0.82 -5.51
C ASP A 245 36.31 -1.97 -4.62
N LEU A 246 35.54 -2.33 -3.59
CA LEU A 246 35.82 -3.44 -2.68
C LEU A 246 35.32 -4.80 -3.19
N GLY A 247 34.78 -4.87 -4.41
CA GLY A 247 34.32 -6.13 -5.02
C GLY A 247 33.15 -6.77 -4.27
N VAL A 248 32.29 -5.97 -3.63
CA VAL A 248 31.15 -6.49 -2.88
C VAL A 248 30.09 -7.03 -3.87
N PRO A 249 29.52 -8.22 -3.66
CA PRO A 249 28.48 -8.72 -4.55
C PRO A 249 27.20 -7.86 -4.49
N PRO A 250 26.56 -7.56 -5.63
CA PRO A 250 25.35 -6.72 -5.69
C PRO A 250 24.20 -7.11 -4.75
N PRO A 251 23.92 -8.39 -4.45
CA PRO A 251 22.87 -8.77 -3.51
C PRO A 251 23.01 -8.15 -2.12
N TRP A 252 24.23 -7.82 -1.70
CA TRP A 252 24.52 -7.23 -0.39
C TRP A 252 24.41 -5.70 -0.37
N PHE A 253 24.27 -5.04 -1.52
CA PHE A 253 24.27 -3.57 -1.59
C PHE A 253 23.11 -2.95 -0.81
N SER A 254 21.95 -3.63 -0.78
CA SER A 254 20.78 -3.19 -0.03
C SER A 254 21.06 -3.10 1.48
N SER A 255 21.73 -4.11 2.05
CA SER A 255 22.11 -4.17 3.46
C SER A 255 23.14 -3.09 3.81
N TYR A 256 24.19 -2.91 2.99
CA TYR A 256 25.16 -1.84 3.23
C TYR A 256 24.55 -0.43 3.07
N LYS A 257 23.61 -0.22 2.13
CA LYS A 257 22.86 1.05 2.05
C LYS A 257 21.98 1.26 3.28
N ALA A 258 21.36 0.21 3.82
CA ALA A 258 20.60 0.31 5.06
C ALA A 258 21.48 0.69 6.26
N PHE A 259 22.70 0.14 6.34
CA PHE A 259 23.73 0.58 7.29
C PHE A 259 24.07 2.07 7.14
N VAL A 260 24.33 2.55 5.92
CA VAL A 260 24.61 3.98 5.63
C VAL A 260 23.47 4.89 6.09
N ARG A 261 22.20 4.49 5.91
CA ARG A 261 21.04 5.24 6.41
C ARG A 261 21.01 5.34 7.94
N GLN A 262 21.44 4.30 8.65
CA GLN A 262 21.53 4.33 10.11
C GLN A 262 22.66 5.25 10.58
N LEU A 263 23.83 5.19 9.94
CA LEU A 263 24.93 6.13 10.19
C LEU A 263 24.47 7.58 10.02
N PHE A 264 23.77 7.86 8.92
CA PHE A 264 23.23 9.20 8.65
C PHE A 264 22.30 9.70 9.76
N LYS A 265 21.41 8.85 10.29
CA LYS A 265 20.52 9.21 11.41
C LYS A 265 21.29 9.60 12.66
N VAL A 266 22.34 8.85 13.00
CA VAL A 266 23.19 9.12 14.17
C VAL A 266 24.02 10.39 13.97
N LEU A 267 24.64 10.54 12.80
CA LEU A 267 25.41 11.74 12.44
C LEU A 267 24.54 12.99 12.51
N LYS A 268 23.34 12.98 11.92
CA LYS A 268 22.40 14.11 11.99
C LYS A 268 22.04 14.49 13.42
N LYS A 269 21.98 13.52 14.35
CA LYS A 269 21.57 13.76 15.73
C LYS A 269 22.70 14.30 16.60
N TYR A 270 23.93 13.78 16.46
CA TYR A 270 25.01 14.01 17.43
C TYR A 270 26.25 14.74 16.86
N TYR A 271 26.43 14.77 15.54
CA TYR A 271 27.65 15.33 14.94
C TYR A 271 27.83 16.83 15.23
N GLY A 272 28.91 17.16 15.94
CA GLY A 272 29.21 18.51 16.42
C GLY A 272 28.38 18.97 17.63
N ARG A 273 27.65 18.05 18.29
CA ARG A 273 26.94 18.29 19.55
C ARG A 273 27.54 17.50 20.70
N ASP A 274 27.69 16.19 20.50
CA ASP A 274 28.17 15.25 21.51
C ASP A 274 29.01 14.16 20.82
N GLN A 275 30.34 14.27 20.96
CA GLN A 275 31.28 13.40 20.26
C GLN A 275 31.37 12.01 20.90
N GLU A 276 31.23 11.92 22.22
CA GLU A 276 31.26 10.66 22.95
C GLU A 276 30.05 9.80 22.58
N LEU A 277 28.86 10.40 22.62
CA LEU A 277 27.63 9.70 22.27
C LEU A 277 27.58 9.35 20.79
N LEU A 278 28.12 10.21 19.91
CA LEU A 278 28.30 9.89 18.49
C LEU A 278 29.14 8.63 18.31
N ASN A 279 30.36 8.60 18.88
CA ASN A 279 31.29 7.48 18.72
C ASN A 279 30.69 6.17 19.27
N LYS A 280 30.05 6.24 20.44
CA LYS A 280 29.35 5.09 21.05
C LYS A 280 28.27 4.52 20.11
N ASN A 281 27.37 5.37 19.60
CA ASN A 281 26.28 4.93 18.72
C ASN A 281 26.81 4.38 17.38
N LEU A 282 27.89 4.95 16.84
CA LEU A 282 28.49 4.45 15.59
C LEU A 282 29.07 3.04 15.79
N LEU A 283 29.73 2.77 16.91
CA LEU A 283 30.25 1.44 17.25
C LEU A 283 29.11 0.42 17.45
N GLU A 284 28.05 0.80 18.17
CA GLU A 284 26.88 -0.06 18.36
C GLU A 284 26.21 -0.46 17.03
N ILE A 285 26.13 0.47 16.07
CA ILE A 285 25.62 0.17 14.72
C ILE A 285 26.55 -0.83 14.00
N ILE A 286 27.86 -0.64 14.05
CA ILE A 286 28.81 -1.57 13.40
C ILE A 286 28.66 -2.98 13.99
N GLU A 287 28.67 -3.10 15.31
CA GLU A 287 28.53 -4.40 16.00
C GLU A 287 27.21 -5.10 15.66
N ARG A 288 26.12 -4.34 15.54
CA ARG A 288 24.83 -4.88 15.10
C ARG A 288 24.92 -5.46 13.67
N TRP A 289 25.43 -4.69 12.72
CA TRP A 289 25.48 -5.12 11.31
C TRP A 289 26.51 -6.22 11.05
N LYS A 290 27.57 -6.28 11.88
CA LYS A 290 28.51 -7.40 11.94
C LYS A 290 27.78 -8.69 12.36
N LYS A 291 26.92 -8.64 13.39
CA LYS A 291 26.07 -9.77 13.78
C LYS A 291 25.06 -10.18 12.70
N GLU A 292 24.63 -9.25 11.85
CA GLU A 292 23.79 -9.51 10.67
C GLU A 292 24.57 -10.09 9.47
N GLY A 293 25.88 -10.35 9.63
CA GLY A 293 26.72 -11.05 8.64
C GLY A 293 27.45 -10.15 7.65
N LEU A 294 27.44 -8.83 7.84
CA LEU A 294 28.24 -7.92 7.01
C LEU A 294 29.71 -7.94 7.42
N LYS A 295 30.61 -7.81 6.44
CA LYS A 295 32.06 -7.86 6.69
C LYS A 295 32.51 -6.58 7.40
N GLU A 296 33.14 -6.74 8.55
CA GLU A 296 33.59 -5.64 9.41
C GLU A 296 34.50 -4.63 8.70
N GLU A 297 35.47 -5.11 7.90
CA GLU A 297 36.38 -4.26 7.15
C GLU A 297 35.64 -3.30 6.19
N ILE A 298 34.56 -3.78 5.56
CA ILE A 298 33.73 -2.96 4.66
C ILE A 298 32.92 -1.95 5.47
N LEU A 299 32.36 -2.35 6.61
CA LEU A 299 31.61 -1.46 7.50
C LEU A 299 32.48 -0.30 8.01
N LEU A 300 33.72 -0.58 8.42
CA LEU A 300 34.67 0.42 8.89
C LEU A 300 35.02 1.41 7.77
N LYS A 301 35.39 0.92 6.57
CA LYS A 301 35.69 1.76 5.41
C LYS A 301 34.50 2.64 5.00
N LEU A 302 33.28 2.08 4.99
CA LEU A 302 32.06 2.85 4.72
C LEU A 302 31.82 3.90 5.81
N LYS A 303 31.97 3.55 7.09
CA LYS A 303 31.80 4.50 8.21
C LYS A 303 32.73 5.70 8.03
N ASP A 304 34.02 5.47 7.83
CA ASP A 304 35.00 6.56 7.70
C ASP A 304 34.69 7.46 6.50
N LYS A 305 34.37 6.88 5.33
CA LYS A 305 33.98 7.69 4.15
C LYS A 305 32.72 8.50 4.42
N ILE A 306 31.67 7.87 4.96
CA ILE A 306 30.38 8.53 5.16
C ILE A 306 30.50 9.66 6.19
N VAL A 307 31.26 9.47 7.27
CA VAL A 307 31.56 10.54 8.24
C VAL A 307 32.31 11.70 7.57
N SER A 308 33.30 11.40 6.74
CA SER A 308 34.06 12.42 5.99
C SER A 308 33.16 13.20 5.03
N VAL A 309 32.38 12.53 4.18
CA VAL A 309 31.44 13.17 3.24
C VAL A 309 30.40 14.00 3.99
N PHE A 310 29.84 13.46 5.08
CA PHE A 310 28.90 14.19 5.92
C PHE A 310 29.51 15.47 6.49
N GLY A 311 30.74 15.42 6.98
CA GLY A 311 31.48 16.59 7.46
C GLY A 311 31.65 17.66 6.37
N ILE A 312 32.05 17.26 5.16
CA ILE A 312 32.17 18.17 4.00
C ILE A 312 30.82 18.81 3.68
N MET A 313 29.74 18.02 3.63
CA MET A 313 28.40 18.53 3.34
C MET A 313 27.92 19.52 4.42
N LYS A 314 28.24 19.27 5.69
CA LYS A 314 27.93 20.19 6.80
C LYS A 314 28.70 21.50 6.69
N LEU A 315 29.99 21.44 6.37
CA LEU A 315 30.82 22.64 6.14
C LEU A 315 30.30 23.50 4.98
N ARG A 316 29.72 22.87 3.96
CA ARG A 316 29.09 23.55 2.82
C ARG A 316 27.67 24.08 3.10
N GLY A 317 27.11 23.81 4.28
CA GLY A 317 25.73 24.18 4.62
C GLY A 317 24.68 23.39 3.84
N GLU A 318 25.01 22.21 3.32
CA GLU A 318 24.06 21.35 2.59
C GLU A 318 23.11 20.56 3.53
N ILE A 319 23.47 20.43 4.82
CA ILE A 319 22.73 19.63 5.84
C ILE A 319 22.60 20.40 7.14
#